data_AF-A0A7X8QR45-F1
#
_entry.id   AF-A0A7X8QR45-F1
#
_cell.length_a   1.000
_cell.length_b   1.000
_cell.length_c   1.000
_cell.angle_alpha   90.00
_cell.angle_beta   90.00
_cell.angle_gamma   90.00
#
_symmetry.space_group_name_H-M   'P 1'
#
loop_
_entity.id
_entity.type
_entity.pdbx_description
1 polymer ?
#
loop_
_entity_poly.entity_id
_entity_poly.type
_entity_poly.pdbx_seq_one_letter_code
_entity_poly.pdbx_strand_id
1 'polypeptide(L)' 'MVYKCSVCGYIYDEEKEGKPLSELGECPVCKEPIDVFEPVKNVESLKEQEIEKKEDIEIDLNYPAKYKKKDAQYRYIK' A
#
# COMPACT_ATOMS: atom_id res chain seq x y z
N MET A 1 16.04 8.51 9.89
CA MET A 1 15.08 7.55 10.48
C MET A 1 13.80 7.57 9.65
N VAL A 2 13.34 6.42 9.17
CA VAL A 2 12.20 6.32 8.24
C VAL A 2 10.93 5.91 8.99
N TYR A 3 9.82 6.54 8.66
CA TYR A 3 8.50 6.24 9.22
C TYR A 3 7.52 5.98 8.10
N LYS A 4 6.56 5.10 8.35
CA LYS A 4 5.49 4.77 7.41
C LYS A 4 4.15 5.05 8.06
N CYS A 5 3.29 5.78 7.37
CA CYS A 5 1.91 5.94 7.78
C CYS A 5 1.16 4.61 7.58
N SER A 6 0.53 4.10 8.64
CA SER A 6 -0.24 2.84 8.59
C SER A 6 -1.53 2.97 7.77
N VAL A 7 -2.06 4.18 7.61
CA VAL A 7 -3.32 4.43 6.88
C VAL A 7 -3.11 4.55 5.37
N CYS A 8 -2.20 5.43 4.94
CA CYS A 8 -2.01 5.74 3.52
C CYS A 8 -0.74 5.12 2.91
N GLY A 9 0.15 4.57 3.75
CA GLY A 9 1.43 4.01 3.30
C GLY A 9 2.50 5.05 2.94
N TYR A 10 2.28 6.33 3.25
CA TYR A 10 3.27 7.38 3.01
C TYR A 10 4.55 7.14 3.83
N ILE A 11 5.70 7.29 3.17
CA ILE A 11 7.02 7.07 3.76
C ILE A 11 7.65 8.44 4.04
N TYR A 12 7.81 8.76 5.33
CA TYR A 12 8.49 9.95 5.81
C TYR A 12 9.93 9.63 6.17
N ASP A 13 10.87 10.42 5.68
CA ASP A 13 12.30 10.19 5.87
C ASP A 13 12.91 11.40 6.60
N GLU A 14 13.08 11.30 7.92
CA GLU A 14 13.56 12.41 8.77
C GLU A 14 14.94 12.92 8.33
N GLU A 15 15.77 12.07 7.72
CA GLU A 15 17.11 12.43 7.25
C GLU A 15 17.08 13.29 5.98
N LYS A 16 16.07 13.08 5.13
CA LYS A 16 15.92 13.85 3.89
C LYS A 16 15.21 15.18 4.11
N GLU A 17 14.22 15.18 5.00
CA GLU A 17 13.48 16.39 5.31
C GLU A 17 14.17 17.28 6.36
N GLY A 18 15.08 16.71 7.16
CA GLY A 18 15.80 17.45 8.20
C GLY A 18 14.88 17.98 9.31
N LYS A 19 13.63 17.51 9.36
CA LYS A 19 12.64 17.84 10.39
C LYS A 19 12.20 16.55 11.08
N PRO A 20 12.06 16.57 12.41
CA PRO A 20 11.53 15.42 13.14
C PRO A 20 10.05 15.22 12.78
N LEU A 21 9.60 13.98 12.76
CA LEU A 21 8.20 13.66 12.44
C LEU A 21 7.23 14.33 13.44
N SER A 22 7.70 14.58 14.68
CA SER A 22 6.97 15.33 15.71
C SER A 22 6.61 16.78 15.33
N GLU A 23 7.36 17.42 14.43
CA GLU A 23 7.06 18.79 13.97
C GLU A 23 6.00 18.82 12.87
N LEU A 24 5.76 17.71 12.17
CA LEU A 24 4.87 17.70 10.99
C LEU A 24 3.38 17.80 11.38
N GLY A 25 3.02 17.57 12.64
CA GLY A 25 1.66 17.57 13.19
C GLY A 25 0.74 16.47 12.64
N GLU A 26 0.71 16.33 11.32
CA GLU A 26 -0.26 15.58 10.54
C GLU A 26 0.41 14.96 9.30
N CYS A 27 -0.15 13.87 8.79
CA CYS A 27 0.29 13.30 7.52
C CYS A 27 -0.07 14.22 6.33
N PRO A 28 0.86 14.56 5.42
CA PRO A 28 0.56 15.41 4.26
C PRO A 28 -0.39 14.78 3.23
N VAL A 29 -0.59 13.46 3.29
CA VAL A 29 -1.42 12.71 2.34
C VAL A 29 -2.84 12.50 2.87
N CYS A 30 -2.95 11.95 4.08
CA CYS A 30 -4.24 11.55 4.67
C CYS A 30 -4.72 12.43 5.83
N LYS A 31 -3.88 13.36 6.31
CA LYS A 31 -4.17 14.26 7.43
C LYS A 31 -4.46 13.56 8.76
N GLU A 32 -4.11 12.28 8.89
CA GLU A 32 -4.11 11.62 10.18
C GLU A 32 -3.01 12.20 11.09
N PRO A 33 -3.21 12.12 12.42
CA PRO A 33 -2.19 12.52 13.38
C PRO A 33 -0.94 11.65 13.27
N ILE A 34 0.18 12.20 13.74
CA ILE A 34 1.49 11.53 13.82
C ILE A 34 1.46 10.18 14.54
N ASP A 35 0.49 9.96 15.44
CA ASP A 35 0.35 8.72 16.21
C ASP A 35 0.21 7.47 15.33
N VAL A 36 -0.23 7.64 14.07
CA VAL A 36 -0.42 6.54 13.12
C VAL A 36 0.84 6.26 12.27
N PHE A 37 1.93 6.99 12.51
CA PHE A 37 3.22 6.71 11.88
C PHE A 37 4.03 5.69 12.67
N GLU A 38 4.42 4.62 12.00
CA GLU A 38 5.23 3.56 12.56
C GLU A 38 6.68 3.69 12.06
N PRO A 39 7.70 3.62 12.93
CA PRO A 39 9.10 3.67 12.53
C PRO A 39 9.50 2.39 11.79
N VAL A 40 9.95 2.53 10.55
CA VAL A 40 10.45 1.42 9.74
C VAL A 40 11.97 1.29 9.96
N LYS A 41 12.37 0.39 10.86
CA LYS A 41 13.79 0.18 11.23
C LYS A 41 14.56 -0.77 10.30
N ASN A 42 13.98 -1.30 9.23
CA ASN A 42 14.66 -2.29 8.42
C ASN A 42 14.02 -2.45 7.04
N VAL A 43 14.59 -1.79 6.02
CA VAL A 43 14.18 -1.95 4.61
C VAL A 43 14.98 -3.02 3.88
N GLU A 44 16.04 -3.57 4.49
CA GLU A 44 16.91 -4.59 3.89
C GLU A 44 16.41 -6.01 4.15
N SER A 45 15.90 -6.33 5.33
CA SER A 45 15.46 -7.69 5.68
C SER A 45 14.07 -8.10 5.18
N LEU A 46 13.27 -7.17 4.65
CA LEU A 46 11.92 -7.46 4.10
C LEU A 46 11.91 -7.59 2.57
N LYS A 47 12.92 -7.06 1.87
CA LYS A 47 13.02 -7.18 0.41
C LYS A 47 13.34 -8.61 -0.04
N GLU A 48 14.09 -9.36 0.77
CA GLU A 48 14.48 -10.73 0.44
C GLU A 48 13.29 -11.71 0.50
N GLN A 49 12.28 -11.47 1.36
CA GLN A 49 11.15 -12.39 1.52
C GLN A 49 9.99 -12.17 0.53
N GLU A 50 9.95 -11.03 -0.17
CA GLU A 50 8.93 -10.78 -1.21
C GLU A 50 9.41 -11.08 -2.64
N ILE A 51 10.73 -11.20 -2.85
CA ILE A 51 11.29 -11.50 -4.18
C ILE A 51 11.19 -13.00 -4.47
N GLU A 52 11.36 -13.88 -3.47
CA GLU A 52 11.27 -15.34 -3.68
C GLU A 52 9.86 -15.89 -3.94
N LYS A 53 8.79 -15.08 -3.79
CA LYS A 53 7.40 -15.52 -4.08
C LYS A 53 6.78 -14.87 -5.32
N LYS A 54 7.53 -14.04 -6.04
CA LYS A 54 7.09 -13.37 -7.28
C LYS A 54 7.61 -14.05 -8.54
N GLU A 55 8.18 -15.24 -8.40
CA GLU A 55 8.48 -16.12 -9.51
C GLU A 55 7.39 -17.20 -9.53
N ASP A 56 6.51 -17.11 -10.52
CA ASP A 56 5.48 -18.11 -10.89
C ASP A 56 4.16 -18.14 -10.10
N ILE A 57 3.52 -16.99 -9.92
CA ILE A 57 2.05 -16.97 -9.91
C ILE A 57 1.62 -16.11 -11.08
N GLU A 58 1.28 -16.74 -12.21
CA GLU A 58 0.40 -16.12 -13.20
C GLU A 58 -0.88 -15.74 -12.47
N ILE A 59 -0.96 -14.49 -12.01
CA ILE A 59 -2.20 -13.94 -11.48
C ILE A 59 -3.10 -13.78 -12.71
N ASP A 60 -3.86 -14.83 -13.01
CA ASP A 60 -4.92 -14.79 -14.01
C ASP A 60 -5.94 -13.74 -13.55
N LEU A 61 -5.83 -12.53 -14.09
CA LEU A 61 -6.72 -11.40 -13.82
C LEU A 61 -8.15 -11.64 -14.34
N ASN A 62 -8.43 -12.85 -14.82
CA ASN A 62 -9.73 -13.25 -15.30
C ASN A 62 -10.72 -13.49 -14.15
N TYR A 63 -11.98 -13.17 -14.43
CA TYR A 63 -13.04 -13.30 -13.44
C TYR A 63 -13.36 -14.78 -13.19
N PRO A 64 -13.49 -15.24 -11.93
CA PRO A 64 -13.69 -16.65 -11.64
C PRO A 64 -14.86 -17.24 -12.41
N ALA A 65 -14.63 -18.36 -13.12
CA ALA A 65 -15.61 -18.96 -14.01
C ALA A 65 -16.95 -19.28 -13.33
N LYS A 66 -16.93 -19.62 -12.03
CA LYS A 66 -18.13 -19.89 -11.22
C LYS A 66 -19.07 -18.68 -11.11
N TYR A 67 -18.54 -17.47 -11.19
CA TYR A 67 -19.33 -16.25 -11.08
C TYR A 67 -19.56 -15.56 -12.43
N LYS A 68 -18.85 -15.99 -13.49
CA LYS A 68 -18.96 -15.42 -14.84
C LYS A 68 -20.40 -15.49 -15.32
N LYS A 69 -21.07 -14.33 -15.40
CA LYS A 69 -22.43 -14.20 -15.93
C LYS A 69 -22.44 -14.63 -17.40
N LYS A 70 -23.37 -15.52 -17.75
CA LYS A 70 -23.57 -16.06 -19.11
C LYS A 70 -24.82 -15.52 -19.79
N ASP A 71 -25.72 -14.91 -19.04
CA ASP A 71 -26.99 -14.43 -19.56
C ASP A 71 -26.80 -13.17 -20.40
N ALA A 72 -27.19 -13.24 -21.67
CA ALA A 72 -27.13 -12.13 -22.63
C ALA A 72 -28.11 -10.98 -22.30
N GLN A 73 -28.91 -11.12 -21.25
CA GLN A 73 -29.95 -10.16 -20.85
C GLN A 73 -29.42 -9.05 -19.92
N TYR A 74 -28.16 -8.62 -20.10
CA TYR A 74 -27.61 -7.45 -19.41
C TYR A 74 -27.45 -6.29 -20.41
N ARG A 75 -28.59 -5.80 -20.90
CA ARG A 75 -28.67 -4.53 -21.61
C ARG A 75 -29.63 -3.61 -20.85
N TYR A 76 -29.18 -3.13 -19.69
CA TYR A 76 -29.76 -1.94 -19.07
C TYR A 76 -29.18 -0.70 -19.75
N ILE A 77 -29.42 -0.59 -21.05
CA ILE A 77 -29.43 0.67 -21.79
C ILE A 77 -30.71 0.58 -22.61
N LYS A 78 -31.80 1.09 -22.06
CA LYS A 78 -32.91 1.63 -22.84
C LYS A 78 -32.68 3.12 -22.97
#